data_AF-A0A250FYA7-F1
#
_entry.id   AF-A0A250FYA7-F1
#
_cell.length_a   1.000
_cell.length_b   1.000
_cell.length_c   1.000
_cell.angle_alpha   90.00
_cell.angle_beta   90.00
_cell.angle_gamma   90.00
#
_symmetry.space_group_name_H-M   'P 1'
#
loop_
_entity.id
_entity.type
_entity.pdbx_description
1 polymer ?
#
loop_
_entity_poly.entity_id
_entity_poly.type
_entity_poly.pdbx_seq_one_letter_code
_entity_poly.pdbx_strand_id
1 'polypeptide(L)'
;MKLKYILFLAIGGAISACSTSKEQIYWVNSAKADCNAGAGKAQCLQVSKNEDLNKAQWKFLYTPIENFVFEEGFFKKIQVKETQLDSKNVPADASSVKYTMIKEIEKQKDMTFELGGNWTLEKLDGNAVTQSLKPSLSIHLQEKKINGIGGCNNYFGAITELSQDKIQFGKVGATKKMCMEDNIEMAYFTALSEVRTFKINDGKLVLFDASGKEKLIFSPKQQVNERLHDIWGAVRIGGKTIENKESVPLLEINLTEMSISGSDSCNSYFGHIEELTEEKIVFGDIGMTAKLCSEMEIARQYNEAIGKVASYKLDGLNLTFYDINGNELVAFIKGD
;
A
#
# COMPACT_ATOMS: atom_id res chain seq x y z
N MET A 1 -15.28 93.10 -15.29
CA MET A 1 -15.53 93.15 -13.83
C MET A 1 -16.94 92.59 -13.60
N LYS A 2 -17.22 91.48 -12.93
CA LYS A 2 -16.43 90.44 -12.24
C LYS A 2 -17.10 89.07 -12.50
N LEU A 3 -16.27 88.10 -12.83
CA LEU A 3 -16.53 86.68 -13.03
C LEU A 3 -16.90 86.03 -11.67
N LYS A 4 -18.02 85.31 -11.56
CA LYS A 4 -18.34 84.48 -10.39
C LYS A 4 -18.12 83.01 -10.73
N TYR A 5 -17.14 82.43 -10.06
CA TYR A 5 -16.69 81.05 -10.21
C TYR A 5 -17.74 80.04 -9.74
N ILE A 6 -17.89 78.98 -10.53
CA ILE A 6 -18.60 77.75 -10.23
C ILE A 6 -17.73 76.92 -9.27
N LEU A 7 -18.27 76.52 -8.12
CA LEU A 7 -17.65 75.60 -7.19
C LEU A 7 -18.33 74.22 -7.35
N PHE A 8 -17.74 73.34 -8.16
CA PHE A 8 -18.13 71.92 -8.20
C PHE A 8 -17.48 71.22 -6.99
N LEU A 9 -18.29 70.84 -6.00
CA LEU A 9 -17.88 69.92 -4.95
C LEU A 9 -17.81 68.51 -5.56
N ALA A 10 -16.61 68.08 -5.93
CA ALA A 10 -16.33 66.69 -6.26
C ALA A 10 -16.33 65.88 -4.95
N ILE A 11 -17.45 65.22 -4.66
CA ILE A 11 -17.52 64.19 -3.63
C ILE A 11 -16.74 62.99 -4.18
N GLY A 12 -15.49 62.85 -3.73
CA GLY A 12 -14.66 61.68 -3.99
C GLY A 12 -15.28 60.47 -3.31
N GLY A 13 -16.08 59.70 -4.06
CA GLY A 13 -16.49 58.37 -3.66
C GLY A 13 -15.25 57.48 -3.61
N ALA A 14 -14.87 57.05 -2.41
CA ALA A 14 -13.89 55.99 -2.23
C ALA A 14 -14.45 54.71 -2.86
N ILE A 15 -13.89 54.31 -4.00
CA ILE A 15 -14.14 53.01 -4.61
C ILE A 15 -13.47 51.98 -3.69
N SER A 16 -14.20 51.48 -2.69
CA SER A 16 -13.80 50.25 -2.00
C SER A 16 -13.78 49.13 -3.03
N ALA A 17 -12.59 48.60 -3.30
CA ALA A 17 -12.40 47.41 -4.11
C ALA A 17 -13.09 46.24 -3.41
N CYS A 18 -14.33 45.96 -3.82
CA CYS A 18 -15.10 44.87 -3.27
C CYS A 18 -14.55 43.56 -3.86
N SER A 19 -13.87 42.74 -3.05
CA SER A 19 -13.44 41.40 -3.47
C SER A 19 -14.69 40.57 -3.79
N THR A 20 -14.86 40.16 -5.05
CA THR A 20 -15.97 39.31 -5.46
C THR A 20 -15.76 37.90 -4.92
N SER A 21 -16.75 37.39 -4.18
CA SER A 21 -16.74 36.02 -3.67
C SER A 21 -17.96 35.24 -4.12
N LYS A 22 -17.79 33.97 -4.46
CA LYS A 22 -18.85 33.06 -4.89
C LYS A 22 -18.76 31.75 -4.13
N GLU A 23 -19.90 31.21 -3.71
CA GLU A 23 -19.97 29.88 -3.10
C GLU A 23 -20.20 28.81 -4.17
N GLN A 24 -19.48 27.71 -4.10
CA GLN A 24 -19.55 26.59 -5.04
C GLN A 24 -19.47 25.26 -4.30
N ILE A 25 -20.10 24.23 -4.86
CA ILE A 25 -20.00 22.86 -4.36
C ILE A 25 -18.91 22.14 -5.14
N TYR A 26 -18.09 21.41 -4.41
CA TYR A 26 -17.04 20.57 -4.96
C TYR A 26 -17.17 19.16 -4.41
N TRP A 27 -16.99 18.16 -5.26
CA TRP A 27 -16.47 16.87 -4.85
C TRP A 27 -14.95 16.94 -4.81
N VAL A 28 -14.35 16.46 -3.74
CA VAL A 28 -12.91 16.17 -3.64
C VAL A 28 -12.72 14.67 -3.82
N ASN A 29 -11.75 14.30 -4.66
CA ASN A 29 -11.40 12.91 -4.94
C ASN A 29 -10.85 12.20 -3.70
N SER A 30 -10.92 10.88 -3.67
CA SER A 30 -10.43 10.00 -2.59
C SER A 30 -8.91 9.87 -2.53
N ALA A 31 -8.22 10.20 -3.63
CA ALA A 31 -6.77 10.18 -3.74
C ALA A 31 -6.24 11.52 -4.29
N LYS A 32 -5.02 11.87 -3.86
CA LYS A 32 -4.22 12.89 -4.54
C LYS A 32 -3.54 12.27 -5.75
N ALA A 33 -3.14 13.12 -6.69
CA ALA A 33 -2.39 12.68 -7.86
C ALA A 33 -1.22 13.62 -8.12
N ASP A 34 -0.19 13.05 -8.74
CA ASP A 34 0.99 13.79 -9.18
C ASP A 34 0.57 14.94 -10.10
N CYS A 35 1.00 16.14 -9.75
CA CYS A 35 0.75 17.36 -10.49
C CYS A 35 2.03 18.19 -10.58
N ASN A 36 2.14 18.97 -11.66
CA ASN A 36 3.20 19.94 -11.81
C ASN A 36 2.72 21.29 -11.25
N ALA A 37 3.15 21.63 -10.04
CA ALA A 37 2.86 22.90 -9.37
C ALA A 37 4.08 23.85 -9.42
N GLY A 38 4.91 23.80 -10.47
CA GLY A 38 6.11 24.63 -10.64
C GLY A 38 7.41 23.81 -10.73
N ALA A 39 8.44 24.18 -9.96
CA ALA A 39 9.79 23.62 -10.07
C ALA A 39 9.98 22.21 -9.43
N GLY A 40 8.90 21.46 -9.17
CA GLY A 40 8.97 20.13 -8.55
C GLY A 40 7.69 19.31 -8.69
N LYS A 41 7.79 18.00 -8.40
CA LYS A 41 6.64 17.11 -8.29
C LYS A 41 5.85 17.42 -7.02
N ALA A 42 4.55 17.64 -7.13
CA ALA A 42 3.67 17.86 -6.00
C ALA A 42 2.46 16.90 -6.08
N GLN A 43 1.82 16.66 -4.94
CA GLN A 43 0.60 15.87 -4.83
C GLN A 43 -0.59 16.83 -4.68
N CYS A 44 -1.38 16.99 -5.73
CA CYS A 44 -2.51 17.92 -5.74
C CYS A 44 -3.82 17.22 -5.40
N LEU A 45 -4.76 18.00 -4.85
CA LEU A 45 -6.16 17.61 -4.81
C LEU A 45 -6.73 17.54 -6.23
N GLN A 46 -7.64 16.62 -6.44
CA GLN A 46 -8.51 16.59 -7.61
C GLN A 46 -9.92 16.92 -7.18
N VAL A 47 -10.56 17.85 -7.87
CA VAL A 47 -11.90 18.32 -7.54
C VAL A 47 -12.82 18.28 -8.75
N SER A 48 -14.12 18.10 -8.50
CA SER A 48 -15.15 18.17 -9.51
C SER A 48 -16.30 19.07 -9.06
N LYS A 49 -16.83 19.89 -9.98
CA LYS A 49 -18.01 20.73 -9.74
C LYS A 49 -19.32 20.05 -10.13
N ASN A 50 -19.27 18.81 -10.63
CA ASN A 50 -20.48 18.05 -10.95
C ASN A 50 -21.20 17.67 -9.66
N GLU A 51 -22.53 17.70 -9.67
CA GLU A 51 -23.33 17.38 -8.49
C GLU A 51 -23.33 15.87 -8.19
N ASP A 52 -23.38 15.06 -9.25
CA ASP A 52 -23.34 13.60 -9.25
C ASP A 52 -21.90 13.10 -9.32
N LEU A 53 -21.48 12.36 -8.29
CA LEU A 53 -20.14 11.79 -8.19
C LEU A 53 -19.83 10.81 -9.33
N ASN A 54 -20.82 10.06 -9.83
CA ASN A 54 -20.62 9.09 -10.91
C ASN A 54 -20.31 9.77 -12.25
N LYS A 55 -20.57 11.08 -12.35
CA LYS A 55 -20.27 11.91 -13.53
C LYS A 55 -19.16 12.91 -13.23
N ALA A 56 -18.38 12.70 -12.17
CA ALA A 56 -17.31 13.59 -11.77
C ALA A 56 -16.30 13.78 -12.93
N GLN A 57 -16.05 15.04 -13.26
CA GLN A 57 -14.94 15.45 -14.11
C GLN A 57 -13.85 16.03 -13.22
N TRP A 58 -12.81 15.24 -12.98
CA TRP A 58 -11.72 15.59 -12.08
C TRP A 58 -10.79 16.62 -12.69
N LYS A 59 -10.53 17.70 -11.96
CA LYS A 59 -9.55 18.74 -12.29
C LYS A 59 -8.59 18.93 -11.13
N PHE A 60 -7.31 19.14 -11.44
CA PHE A 60 -6.34 19.46 -10.41
C PHE A 60 -6.62 20.81 -9.77
N LEU A 61 -6.51 20.86 -8.44
CA LEU A 61 -6.53 22.08 -7.67
C LEU A 61 -5.13 22.30 -7.08
N TYR A 62 -4.43 23.30 -7.60
CA TYR A 62 -3.05 23.63 -7.23
C TYR A 62 -2.95 24.49 -5.96
N THR A 63 -4.06 25.06 -5.50
CA THR A 63 -4.13 25.88 -4.29
C THR A 63 -4.84 25.10 -3.19
N PRO A 64 -4.32 25.12 -1.94
CA PRO A 64 -5.01 24.52 -0.82
C PRO A 64 -6.41 25.13 -0.60
N ILE A 65 -7.31 24.33 -0.04
CA ILE A 65 -8.60 24.80 0.46
C ILE A 65 -8.43 25.04 1.96
N GLU A 66 -8.52 26.30 2.42
CA GLU A 66 -8.44 26.61 3.85
C GLU A 66 -9.57 25.88 4.61
N ASN A 67 -9.26 25.40 5.81
CA ASN A 67 -10.15 24.62 6.68
C ASN A 67 -10.57 23.24 6.14
N PHE A 68 -9.97 22.77 5.03
CA PHE A 68 -10.17 21.40 4.55
C PHE A 68 -9.02 20.49 4.98
N VAL A 69 -9.39 19.37 5.61
CA VAL A 69 -8.47 18.26 5.91
C VAL A 69 -8.76 17.13 4.95
N PHE A 70 -7.78 16.82 4.11
CA PHE A 70 -7.84 15.69 3.20
C PHE A 70 -7.80 14.37 3.99
N GLU A 71 -8.61 13.42 3.56
CA GLU A 71 -8.68 12.09 4.14
C GLU A 71 -8.69 11.08 3.00
N GLU A 72 -7.66 10.25 2.95
CA GLU A 72 -7.45 9.31 1.87
C GLU A 72 -8.50 8.19 1.89
N GLY A 73 -8.92 7.75 0.70
CA GLY A 73 -9.97 6.72 0.57
C GLY A 73 -11.39 7.23 0.75
N PHE A 74 -11.62 8.55 0.82
CA PHE A 74 -12.96 9.13 0.91
C PHE A 74 -13.21 10.23 -0.11
N PHE A 75 -14.31 10.11 -0.87
CA PHE A 75 -14.87 11.25 -1.59
C PHE A 75 -15.56 12.19 -0.61
N LYS A 76 -15.32 13.49 -0.75
CA LYS A 76 -15.94 14.51 0.11
C LYS A 76 -16.65 15.57 -0.71
N LYS A 77 -17.95 15.76 -0.48
CA LYS A 77 -18.72 16.87 -1.03
C LYS A 77 -18.62 18.04 -0.07
N ILE A 78 -18.06 19.15 -0.51
CA ILE A 78 -17.79 20.32 0.32
C ILE A 78 -18.38 21.58 -0.32
N GLN A 79 -18.83 22.50 0.52
CA GLN A 79 -19.17 23.86 0.10
C GLN A 79 -17.94 24.75 0.30
N VAL A 80 -17.52 25.44 -0.76
CA VAL A 80 -16.31 26.26 -0.80
C VAL A 80 -16.67 27.68 -1.21
N LYS A 81 -16.12 28.65 -0.48
CA LYS A 81 -16.11 30.06 -0.88
C LYS A 81 -14.87 30.34 -1.71
N GLU A 82 -15.08 30.68 -2.98
CA GLU A 82 -14.06 31.20 -3.88
C GLU A 82 -14.01 32.72 -3.69
N THR A 83 -12.83 33.27 -3.39
CA THR A 83 -12.62 34.72 -3.25
C THR A 83 -11.54 35.15 -4.23
N GLN A 84 -11.89 36.08 -5.12
CA GLN A 84 -10.93 36.65 -6.05
C GLN A 84 -9.99 37.58 -5.28
N LEU A 85 -8.69 37.29 -5.35
CA LEU A 85 -7.65 38.11 -4.75
C LEU A 85 -7.32 39.29 -5.68
N ASP A 86 -6.99 40.44 -5.09
CA ASP A 86 -6.57 41.62 -5.84
C ASP A 86 -5.27 41.32 -6.59
N SER A 87 -5.30 41.46 -7.92
CA SER A 87 -4.16 41.17 -8.81
C SER A 87 -2.91 41.99 -8.49
N LYS A 88 -3.04 43.11 -7.76
CA LYS A 88 -1.90 43.91 -7.29
C LYS A 88 -1.11 43.26 -6.16
N ASN A 89 -1.72 42.31 -5.45
CA ASN A 89 -1.17 41.70 -4.23
C ASN A 89 -0.90 40.19 -4.38
N VAL A 90 -1.11 39.62 -5.57
CA VAL A 90 -0.86 38.21 -5.86
C VAL A 90 0.46 38.09 -6.63
N PRO A 91 1.46 37.38 -6.10
CA PRO A 91 2.68 37.05 -6.84
C PRO A 91 2.35 36.40 -8.20
N ALA A 92 3.20 36.62 -9.22
CA ALA A 92 2.93 36.15 -10.58
C ALA A 92 2.80 34.61 -10.71
N ASP A 93 3.33 33.88 -9.74
CA ASP A 93 3.32 32.42 -9.61
C ASP A 93 2.19 31.88 -8.70
N ALA A 94 1.38 32.76 -8.11
CA ALA A 94 0.31 32.40 -7.19
C ALA A 94 -1.08 32.46 -7.83
N SER A 95 -1.98 31.57 -7.41
CA SER A 95 -3.38 31.56 -7.84
C SER A 95 -4.08 32.85 -7.42
N SER A 96 -4.81 33.48 -8.35
CA SER A 96 -5.64 34.66 -8.06
C SER A 96 -6.95 34.32 -7.33
N VAL A 97 -7.17 33.05 -6.98
CA VAL A 97 -8.37 32.58 -6.28
C VAL A 97 -7.96 31.93 -4.96
N LYS A 98 -8.55 32.44 -3.87
CA LYS A 98 -8.50 31.84 -2.54
C LYS A 98 -9.72 30.96 -2.32
N TYR A 99 -9.49 29.74 -1.82
CA TYR A 99 -10.53 28.76 -1.53
C TYR A 99 -10.65 28.57 -0.02
N THR A 100 -11.82 28.81 0.56
CA THR A 100 -12.10 28.53 1.97
C THR A 100 -13.27 27.58 2.08
N MET A 101 -13.09 26.44 2.74
CA MET A 101 -14.21 25.53 2.99
C MET A 101 -15.16 26.16 4.02
N ILE A 102 -16.45 26.16 3.68
CA ILE A 102 -17.53 26.56 4.57
C ILE A 102 -17.98 25.37 5.41
N LYS A 103 -18.25 24.23 4.76
CA LYS A 103 -18.66 22.98 5.43
C LYS A 103 -18.47 21.75 4.56
N GLU A 104 -18.35 20.60 5.21
CA GLU A 104 -18.54 19.28 4.60
C GLU A 104 -20.04 18.97 4.53
N ILE A 105 -20.51 18.57 3.35
CA ILE A 105 -21.91 18.23 3.07
C ILE A 105 -22.09 16.71 3.15
N GLU A 106 -21.14 15.97 2.57
CA GLU A 106 -21.24 14.52 2.42
C GLU A 106 -19.84 13.89 2.38
N LYS A 107 -19.73 12.68 2.92
CA LYS A 107 -18.52 11.86 2.89
C LYS A 107 -18.90 10.45 2.47
N GLN A 108 -18.23 9.93 1.45
CA GLN A 108 -18.46 8.60 0.91
C GLN A 108 -17.14 7.84 0.84
N LYS A 109 -17.10 6.62 1.38
CA LYS A 109 -15.93 5.74 1.27
C LYS A 109 -15.74 5.36 -0.19
N ASP A 110 -14.50 5.45 -0.68
CA ASP A 110 -14.15 4.96 -2.00
C ASP A 110 -13.82 3.47 -1.91
N MET A 111 -14.77 2.63 -2.32
CA MET A 111 -14.59 1.18 -2.32
C MET A 111 -13.49 0.73 -3.29
N THR A 112 -13.12 1.56 -4.27
CA THR A 112 -12.03 1.25 -5.20
C THR A 112 -10.66 1.48 -4.61
N PHE A 113 -10.53 2.32 -3.58
CA PHE A 113 -9.24 2.65 -2.97
C PHE A 113 -8.53 1.40 -2.43
N GLU A 114 -9.28 0.54 -1.75
CA GLU A 114 -8.75 -0.70 -1.16
C GLU A 114 -8.43 -1.78 -2.20
N LEU A 115 -8.84 -1.64 -3.46
CA LEU A 115 -8.45 -2.57 -4.53
C LEU A 115 -6.98 -2.44 -4.92
N GLY A 116 -6.42 -1.23 -4.75
CA GLY A 116 -5.05 -0.94 -5.13
C GLY A 116 -4.06 -1.77 -4.34
N GLY A 117 -2.99 -2.23 -4.99
CA GLY A 117 -1.92 -2.96 -4.33
C GLY A 117 -1.67 -4.34 -4.94
N ASN A 118 -1.04 -5.19 -4.15
CA ASN A 118 -0.54 -6.49 -4.57
C ASN A 118 -1.33 -7.61 -3.87
N TRP A 119 -1.74 -8.60 -4.65
CA TRP A 119 -2.63 -9.66 -4.23
C TRP A 119 -2.05 -11.02 -4.65
N THR A 120 -2.25 -12.05 -3.82
CA THR A 120 -1.89 -13.44 -4.11
C THR A 120 -3.15 -14.29 -4.17
N LEU A 121 -3.28 -15.09 -5.23
CA LEU A 121 -4.47 -15.91 -5.46
C LEU A 121 -4.59 -17.03 -4.43
N GLU A 122 -5.76 -17.14 -3.81
CA GLU A 122 -6.11 -18.17 -2.83
C GLU A 122 -7.08 -19.21 -3.42
N LYS A 123 -8.11 -18.74 -4.15
CA LYS A 123 -9.08 -19.61 -4.81
C LYS A 123 -9.38 -19.20 -6.24
N LEU A 124 -9.58 -20.20 -7.09
CA LEU A 124 -10.01 -20.07 -8.48
C LEU A 124 -11.23 -20.97 -8.73
N ASP A 125 -12.33 -20.36 -9.17
CA ASP A 125 -13.62 -21.04 -9.39
C ASP A 125 -14.07 -21.90 -8.19
N GLY A 126 -13.83 -21.39 -6.97
CA GLY A 126 -14.16 -22.07 -5.71
C GLY A 126 -13.12 -23.08 -5.21
N ASN A 127 -12.14 -23.46 -6.03
CA ASN A 127 -11.08 -24.42 -5.66
C ASN A 127 -9.88 -23.70 -5.05
N ALA A 128 -9.32 -24.26 -3.97
CA ALA A 128 -8.10 -23.75 -3.36
C ALA A 128 -6.90 -23.93 -4.28
N VAL A 129 -6.06 -22.90 -4.38
CA VAL A 129 -4.82 -22.93 -5.16
C VAL A 129 -3.67 -23.44 -4.27
N THR A 130 -3.22 -24.66 -4.54
CA THR A 130 -2.19 -25.35 -3.75
C THR A 130 -0.82 -25.42 -4.44
N GLN A 131 -0.71 -25.02 -5.71
CA GLN A 131 0.57 -25.01 -6.43
C GLN A 131 1.57 -24.04 -5.78
N SER A 132 2.86 -24.38 -5.87
CA SER A 132 3.95 -23.57 -5.30
C SER A 132 4.00 -22.17 -5.90
N LEU A 133 3.95 -22.08 -7.24
CA LEU A 133 3.93 -20.80 -7.95
C LEU A 133 2.50 -20.23 -8.04
N LYS A 134 2.01 -19.64 -6.95
CA LYS A 134 0.65 -19.06 -6.94
C LYS A 134 0.54 -17.84 -7.85
N PRO A 135 -0.55 -17.69 -8.62
CA PRO A 135 -0.79 -16.47 -9.36
C PRO A 135 -0.87 -15.23 -8.46
N SER A 136 -0.43 -14.10 -8.97
CA SER A 136 -0.48 -12.80 -8.30
C SER A 136 -1.18 -11.76 -9.16
N LEU A 137 -1.79 -10.77 -8.53
CA LEU A 137 -2.44 -9.64 -9.18
C LEU A 137 -1.99 -8.34 -8.51
N SER A 138 -1.39 -7.45 -9.30
CA SER A 138 -1.03 -6.11 -8.87
C SER A 138 -1.92 -5.11 -9.60
N ILE A 139 -2.67 -4.30 -8.85
CA ILE A 139 -3.67 -3.35 -9.37
C ILE A 139 -3.14 -1.93 -9.20
N HIS A 140 -2.94 -1.25 -10.34
CA HIS A 140 -2.44 0.12 -10.44
C HIS A 140 -3.59 1.05 -10.85
N LEU A 141 -4.30 1.61 -9.85
CA LEU A 141 -5.55 2.34 -10.06
C LEU A 141 -5.37 3.65 -10.85
N GLN A 142 -4.26 4.36 -10.63
CA GLN A 142 -3.97 5.64 -11.29
C GLN A 142 -3.69 5.43 -12.78
N GLU A 143 -2.89 4.41 -13.11
CA GLU A 143 -2.53 4.04 -14.47
C GLU A 143 -3.62 3.22 -15.18
N LYS A 144 -4.62 2.75 -14.43
CA LYS A 144 -5.64 1.79 -14.88
C LYS A 144 -5.02 0.55 -15.50
N LYS A 145 -4.04 -0.04 -14.81
CA LYS A 145 -3.29 -1.21 -15.28
C LYS A 145 -3.29 -2.32 -14.24
N ILE A 146 -3.11 -3.54 -14.74
CA ILE A 146 -2.78 -4.70 -13.93
C ILE A 146 -1.52 -5.37 -14.45
N ASN A 147 -0.77 -6.00 -13.56
CA ASN A 147 0.29 -6.94 -13.90
C ASN A 147 0.41 -8.02 -12.82
N GLY A 148 1.21 -9.04 -13.08
CA GLY A 148 1.44 -10.10 -12.10
C GLY A 148 2.06 -11.34 -12.71
N ILE A 149 2.01 -12.42 -11.95
CA ILE A 149 2.42 -13.77 -12.36
C ILE A 149 1.14 -14.59 -12.52
N GLY A 150 0.94 -15.24 -13.67
CA GLY A 150 -0.23 -16.06 -13.95
C GLY A 150 -0.14 -17.50 -13.42
N GLY A 151 1.01 -17.84 -12.84
CA GLY A 151 1.41 -19.18 -12.42
C GLY A 151 2.84 -19.44 -12.86
N CYS A 152 3.12 -19.31 -14.17
CA CYS A 152 4.48 -19.51 -14.71
C CYS A 152 4.97 -18.26 -15.47
N ASN A 153 4.07 -17.63 -16.22
CA ASN A 153 4.35 -16.46 -17.03
C ASN A 153 4.02 -15.17 -16.30
N ASN A 154 4.75 -14.12 -16.66
CA ASN A 154 4.39 -12.77 -16.26
C ASN A 154 3.30 -12.28 -17.21
N TYR A 155 2.34 -11.52 -16.70
CA TYR A 155 1.27 -10.95 -17.49
C TYR A 155 1.03 -9.47 -17.18
N PHE A 156 0.35 -8.81 -18.11
CA PHE A 156 -0.10 -7.43 -17.98
C PHE A 156 -1.45 -7.23 -18.68
N GLY A 157 -2.20 -6.22 -18.23
CA GLY A 157 -3.50 -5.87 -18.79
C GLY A 157 -3.92 -4.46 -18.40
N ALA A 158 -5.04 -4.00 -18.94
CA ALA A 158 -5.65 -2.72 -18.62
C ALA A 158 -6.93 -2.92 -17.81
N ILE A 159 -7.29 -1.93 -16.98
CA ILE A 159 -8.60 -1.83 -16.34
C ILE A 159 -9.50 -1.00 -17.26
N THR A 160 -10.51 -1.62 -17.84
CA THR A 160 -11.41 -0.99 -18.83
C THR A 160 -12.63 -0.34 -18.21
N GLU A 161 -13.05 -0.81 -17.04
CA GLU A 161 -14.12 -0.21 -16.23
C GLU A 161 -13.74 -0.30 -14.75
N LEU A 162 -13.99 0.78 -14.01
CA LEU A 162 -13.79 0.86 -12.57
C LEU A 162 -14.83 1.81 -11.97
N SER A 163 -15.64 1.30 -11.05
CA SER A 163 -16.61 2.04 -10.24
C SER A 163 -16.65 1.47 -8.82
N GLN A 164 -17.54 1.97 -7.96
CA GLN A 164 -17.65 1.54 -6.55
C GLN A 164 -17.93 0.03 -6.35
N ASP A 165 -18.47 -0.64 -7.36
CA ASP A 165 -18.87 -2.05 -7.32
C ASP A 165 -18.40 -2.86 -8.54
N LYS A 166 -17.87 -2.20 -9.58
CA LYS A 166 -17.43 -2.84 -10.82
C LYS A 166 -15.95 -2.71 -11.03
N ILE A 167 -15.39 -3.79 -11.56
CA ILE A 167 -14.06 -3.81 -12.14
C ILE A 167 -14.09 -4.71 -13.36
N GLN A 168 -13.57 -4.23 -14.48
CA GLN A 168 -13.41 -5.04 -15.68
C GLN A 168 -11.98 -4.93 -16.18
N PHE A 169 -11.40 -6.08 -16.52
CA PHE A 169 -10.09 -6.16 -17.13
C PHE A 169 -10.21 -6.31 -18.64
N GLY A 170 -9.36 -5.60 -19.37
CA GLY A 170 -9.17 -5.79 -20.80
C GLY A 170 -8.46 -7.10 -21.11
N LYS A 171 -8.13 -7.30 -22.38
CA LYS A 171 -7.34 -8.46 -22.81
C LYS A 171 -5.98 -8.46 -22.10
N VAL A 172 -5.61 -9.62 -21.57
CA VAL A 172 -4.31 -9.84 -20.93
C VAL A 172 -3.29 -10.31 -21.95
N GLY A 173 -2.10 -9.73 -21.91
CA GLY A 173 -0.90 -10.23 -22.58
C GLY A 173 0.01 -10.94 -21.58
N ALA A 174 0.67 -12.01 -22.00
CA ALA A 174 1.60 -12.77 -21.15
C ALA A 174 2.89 -13.13 -21.89
N THR A 175 3.97 -13.35 -21.13
CA THR A 175 5.20 -13.93 -21.66
C THR A 175 5.00 -15.42 -22.00
N LYS A 176 5.97 -16.04 -22.68
CA LYS A 176 5.95 -17.46 -23.05
C LYS A 176 7.22 -18.16 -22.56
N LYS A 177 7.24 -18.54 -21.28
CA LYS A 177 8.23 -19.41 -20.66
C LYS A 177 7.81 -20.88 -20.85
N MET A 178 8.80 -21.77 -20.86
CA MET A 178 8.54 -23.20 -20.80
C MET A 178 8.21 -23.59 -19.37
N CYS A 179 6.99 -24.07 -19.13
CA CYS A 179 6.51 -24.48 -17.82
C CYS A 179 6.59 -26.00 -17.75
N MET A 180 7.30 -26.55 -16.75
CA MET A 180 7.50 -27.99 -16.61
C MET A 180 6.37 -28.68 -15.84
N GLU A 181 5.50 -27.91 -15.18
CA GLU A 181 4.39 -28.39 -14.35
C GLU A 181 3.03 -27.99 -14.94
N ASP A 182 2.02 -28.84 -14.71
CA ASP A 182 0.61 -28.48 -14.89
C ASP A 182 0.30 -27.25 -14.03
N ASN A 183 -0.11 -26.16 -14.67
CA ASN A 183 -0.38 -24.90 -13.98
C ASN A 183 -1.76 -24.35 -14.36
N ILE A 184 -2.35 -23.60 -13.43
CA ILE A 184 -3.70 -23.05 -13.58
C ILE A 184 -3.77 -21.79 -14.46
N GLU A 185 -2.68 -21.41 -15.15
CA GLU A 185 -2.54 -20.08 -15.76
C GLU A 185 -3.62 -19.75 -16.79
N MET A 186 -3.95 -20.70 -17.66
CA MET A 186 -5.02 -20.50 -18.65
C MET A 186 -6.38 -20.29 -17.96
N ALA A 187 -6.68 -21.08 -16.92
CA ALA A 187 -7.91 -20.93 -16.16
C ALA A 187 -7.95 -19.58 -15.44
N TYR A 188 -6.81 -19.13 -14.90
CA TYR A 188 -6.66 -17.85 -14.24
C TYR A 188 -6.92 -16.67 -15.19
N PHE A 189 -6.32 -16.68 -16.39
CA PHE A 189 -6.55 -15.62 -17.38
C PHE A 189 -7.98 -15.61 -17.92
N THR A 190 -8.59 -16.79 -18.11
CA THR A 190 -10.01 -16.88 -18.45
C THR A 190 -10.87 -16.26 -17.35
N ALA A 191 -10.63 -16.63 -16.08
CA ALA A 191 -11.37 -16.08 -14.95
C ALA A 191 -11.23 -14.55 -14.85
N LEU A 192 -10.02 -13.98 -15.06
CA LEU A 192 -9.81 -12.53 -15.10
C LEU A 192 -10.68 -11.85 -16.18
N SER A 193 -10.83 -12.47 -17.36
CA SER A 193 -11.64 -11.90 -18.46
C SER A 193 -13.16 -11.89 -18.18
N GLU A 194 -13.61 -12.76 -17.27
CA GLU A 194 -15.01 -12.90 -16.88
C GLU A 194 -15.41 -11.94 -15.76
N VAL A 195 -14.45 -11.35 -15.03
CA VAL A 195 -14.70 -10.44 -13.90
C VAL A 195 -15.53 -9.23 -14.33
N ARG A 196 -16.56 -8.92 -13.53
CA ARG A 196 -17.42 -7.74 -13.69
C ARG A 196 -17.56 -6.93 -12.43
N THR A 197 -17.55 -7.58 -11.26
CA THR A 197 -17.75 -6.91 -9.98
C THR A 197 -16.73 -7.41 -8.96
N PHE A 198 -16.56 -6.65 -7.88
CA PHE A 198 -15.65 -6.98 -6.80
C PHE A 198 -16.28 -6.71 -5.44
N LYS A 199 -15.73 -7.36 -4.41
CA LYS A 199 -15.92 -7.00 -3.01
C LYS A 199 -14.60 -7.16 -2.25
N ILE A 200 -14.43 -6.36 -1.20
CA ILE A 200 -13.37 -6.56 -0.23
C ILE A 200 -14.02 -6.93 1.10
N ASN A 201 -13.77 -8.14 1.56
CA ASN A 201 -14.32 -8.69 2.80
C ASN A 201 -13.15 -9.25 3.63
N ASP A 202 -13.05 -8.83 4.90
CA ASP A 202 -12.01 -9.30 5.83
C ASP A 202 -10.58 -9.22 5.25
N GLY A 203 -10.28 -8.13 4.53
CA GLY A 203 -8.99 -7.90 3.88
C GLY A 203 -8.74 -8.74 2.62
N LYS A 204 -9.69 -9.58 2.19
CA LYS A 204 -9.59 -10.36 0.95
C LYS A 204 -10.32 -9.69 -0.21
N LEU A 205 -9.70 -9.75 -1.38
CA LEU A 205 -10.32 -9.32 -2.63
C LEU A 205 -11.07 -10.50 -3.26
N VAL A 206 -12.38 -10.34 -3.43
CA VAL A 206 -13.25 -11.31 -4.10
C VAL A 206 -13.74 -10.72 -5.42
N LEU A 207 -13.52 -11.43 -6.53
CA LEU A 207 -13.94 -11.03 -7.86
C LEU A 207 -15.03 -11.96 -8.38
N PHE A 208 -16.06 -11.38 -8.97
CA PHE A 208 -17.24 -12.08 -9.45
C PHE A 208 -17.47 -11.85 -10.94
N ASP A 209 -18.08 -12.83 -11.60
CA ASP A 209 -18.53 -12.71 -12.98
C ASP A 209 -19.85 -11.93 -13.12
N ALA A 210 -20.36 -11.84 -14.36
CA ALA A 210 -21.62 -11.17 -14.67
C ALA A 210 -22.86 -11.80 -14.01
N SER A 211 -22.79 -13.08 -13.63
CA SER A 211 -23.87 -13.80 -12.95
C SER A 211 -23.83 -13.64 -11.43
N GLY A 212 -22.78 -13.00 -10.90
CA GLY A 212 -22.54 -12.88 -9.47
C GLY A 212 -21.86 -14.12 -8.86
N LYS A 213 -21.32 -15.02 -9.69
CA LYS A 213 -20.55 -16.18 -9.22
C LYS A 213 -19.13 -15.76 -8.88
N GLU A 214 -18.62 -16.24 -7.74
CA GLU A 214 -17.22 -16.05 -7.33
C GLU A 214 -16.27 -16.74 -8.32
N LYS A 215 -15.34 -15.95 -8.86
CA LYS A 215 -14.32 -16.42 -9.80
C LYS A 215 -12.95 -16.52 -9.16
N LEU A 216 -12.56 -15.50 -8.41
CA LEU A 216 -11.22 -15.38 -7.83
C LEU A 216 -11.31 -14.82 -6.42
N ILE A 217 -10.59 -15.43 -5.49
CA ILE A 217 -10.40 -14.89 -4.13
C ILE A 217 -8.90 -14.72 -3.92
N PHE A 218 -8.50 -13.52 -3.54
CA PHE A 218 -7.12 -13.18 -3.23
C PHE A 218 -6.97 -12.76 -1.78
N SER A 219 -5.81 -13.07 -1.22
CA SER A 219 -5.31 -12.45 0.00
C SER A 219 -4.29 -11.35 -0.38
N PRO A 220 -4.10 -10.32 0.46
CA PRO A 220 -3.03 -9.35 0.25
C PRO A 220 -1.71 -10.08 0.09
N LYS A 221 -0.91 -9.70 -0.92
CA LYS A 221 0.43 -10.26 -1.08
C LYS A 221 1.21 -9.86 0.16
N GLN A 222 1.59 -10.85 0.96
CA GLN A 222 2.37 -10.64 2.17
C GLN A 222 3.62 -9.83 1.79
N GLN A 223 3.73 -8.61 2.30
CA GLN A 223 4.91 -7.78 2.14
C GLN A 223 5.95 -8.29 3.14
N VAL A 224 6.65 -9.34 2.74
CA VAL A 224 7.78 -9.84 3.49
C VAL A 224 8.96 -8.93 3.22
N ASN A 225 9.66 -8.50 4.27
CA ASN A 225 10.89 -7.73 4.09
C ASN A 225 11.96 -8.66 3.52
N GLU A 226 12.28 -8.52 2.22
CA GLU A 226 13.27 -9.37 1.53
C GLU A 226 14.65 -9.35 2.20
N ARG A 227 14.95 -8.32 2.99
CA ARG A 227 16.19 -8.22 3.79
C ARG A 227 16.29 -9.28 4.88
N LEU A 228 15.20 -9.98 5.21
CA LEU A 228 15.25 -11.17 6.04
C LEU A 228 16.06 -12.29 5.38
N HIS A 229 16.08 -12.36 4.04
CA HIS A 229 16.84 -13.37 3.29
C HIS A 229 18.35 -13.11 3.43
N ASP A 230 18.92 -13.61 4.52
CA ASP A 230 20.29 -13.32 4.90
C ASP A 230 20.77 -14.31 5.97
N ILE A 231 22.04 -14.15 6.35
CA ILE A 231 22.64 -14.84 7.49
C ILE A 231 22.68 -13.87 8.68
N TRP A 232 22.30 -14.37 9.85
CA TRP A 232 22.10 -13.61 11.08
C TRP A 232 22.90 -14.23 12.21
N GLY A 233 23.76 -13.44 12.86
CA GLY A 233 24.54 -13.86 14.03
C GLY A 233 23.87 -13.43 15.32
N ALA A 234 23.58 -14.37 16.22
CA ALA A 234 22.93 -14.07 17.50
C ALA A 234 23.85 -13.23 18.41
N VAL A 235 23.28 -12.19 19.01
CA VAL A 235 23.97 -11.29 19.95
C VAL A 235 23.34 -11.31 21.35
N ARG A 236 22.04 -11.65 21.44
CA ARG A 236 21.34 -11.85 22.72
C ARG A 236 20.35 -13.00 22.65
N ILE A 237 20.17 -13.69 23.78
CA ILE A 237 19.12 -14.70 23.99
C ILE A 237 18.40 -14.37 25.30
N GLY A 238 17.06 -14.27 25.26
CA GLY A 238 16.24 -13.89 26.40
C GLY A 238 16.65 -12.55 27.02
N GLY A 239 17.06 -11.58 26.19
CA GLY A 239 17.56 -10.26 26.62
C GLY A 239 18.97 -10.24 27.21
N LYS A 240 19.66 -11.38 27.33
CA LYS A 240 21.04 -11.45 27.85
C LYS A 240 22.05 -11.48 26.71
N THR A 241 23.10 -10.67 26.81
CA THR A 241 24.20 -10.63 25.83
C THR A 241 25.00 -11.93 25.85
N ILE A 242 25.33 -12.44 24.66
CA ILE A 242 26.23 -13.58 24.51
C ILE A 242 27.66 -13.07 24.69
N GLU A 243 28.33 -13.46 25.78
CA GLU A 243 29.68 -12.99 26.10
C GLU A 243 30.76 -13.66 25.26
N ASN A 244 30.58 -14.94 24.92
CA ASN A 244 31.52 -15.69 24.08
C ASN A 244 31.23 -15.46 22.59
N LYS A 245 32.09 -14.69 21.93
CA LYS A 245 31.97 -14.38 20.49
C LYS A 245 32.59 -15.42 19.55
N GLU A 246 33.31 -16.41 20.06
CA GLU A 246 34.01 -17.40 19.22
C GLU A 246 33.07 -18.44 18.60
N SER A 247 31.94 -18.74 19.25
CA SER A 247 30.90 -19.61 18.71
C SER A 247 29.51 -19.08 19.07
N VAL A 248 28.99 -18.17 18.25
CA VAL A 248 27.61 -17.67 18.37
C VAL A 248 26.67 -18.47 17.49
N PRO A 249 25.40 -18.65 17.90
CA PRO A 249 24.39 -19.20 17.00
C PRO A 249 24.27 -18.38 15.72
N LEU A 250 24.16 -19.07 14.59
CA LEU A 250 23.92 -18.50 13.27
C LEU A 250 22.58 -18.99 12.74
N LEU A 251 21.86 -18.10 12.08
CA LEU A 251 20.59 -18.36 11.41
C LEU A 251 20.67 -17.86 9.98
N GLU A 252 20.52 -18.74 9.01
CA GLU A 252 20.24 -18.40 7.62
C GLU A 252 18.74 -18.51 7.38
N ILE A 253 18.15 -17.46 6.82
CA ILE A 253 16.76 -17.44 6.36
C ILE A 253 16.78 -17.41 4.83
N ASN A 254 16.14 -18.39 4.20
CA ASN A 254 16.00 -18.44 2.75
C ASN A 254 14.52 -18.25 2.39
N LEU A 255 14.18 -17.05 1.91
CA LEU A 255 12.81 -16.71 1.50
C LEU A 255 12.39 -17.32 0.16
N THR A 256 13.34 -17.81 -0.63
CA THR A 256 13.04 -18.48 -1.90
C THR A 256 12.56 -19.90 -1.65
N GLU A 257 13.23 -20.60 -0.74
CA GLU A 257 12.91 -21.98 -0.35
C GLU A 257 11.94 -22.05 0.84
N MET A 258 11.62 -20.91 1.45
CA MET A 258 10.83 -20.81 2.69
C MET A 258 11.41 -21.69 3.80
N SER A 259 12.73 -21.62 4.00
CA SER A 259 13.48 -22.48 4.91
C SER A 259 14.39 -21.68 5.84
N ILE A 260 14.76 -22.31 6.94
CA ILE A 260 15.83 -21.84 7.82
C ILE A 260 16.91 -22.92 7.94
N SER A 261 18.14 -22.48 8.08
CA SER A 261 19.25 -23.35 8.46
C SER A 261 20.22 -22.60 9.37
N GLY A 262 21.17 -23.30 9.99
CA GLY A 262 22.15 -22.62 10.81
C GLY A 262 22.92 -23.52 11.77
N SER A 263 23.51 -22.87 12.77
CA SER A 263 24.24 -23.52 13.87
C SER A 263 23.74 -22.95 15.19
N ASP A 264 23.49 -23.80 16.19
CA ASP A 264 23.07 -23.38 17.54
C ASP A 264 24.26 -23.08 18.47
N SER A 265 25.47 -22.89 17.91
CA SER A 265 26.81 -22.87 18.54
C SER A 265 27.53 -24.23 18.69
N CYS A 266 26.82 -25.36 18.54
CA CYS A 266 27.41 -26.71 18.58
C CYS A 266 26.94 -27.58 17.41
N ASN A 267 25.63 -27.64 17.22
CA ASN A 267 24.93 -28.46 16.25
C ASN A 267 24.45 -27.61 15.08
N SER A 268 24.47 -28.21 13.90
CA SER A 268 23.74 -27.68 12.75
C SER A 268 22.26 -28.00 12.88
N TYR A 269 21.40 -27.07 12.48
CA TYR A 269 19.94 -27.24 12.45
C TYR A 269 19.37 -26.77 11.10
N PHE A 270 18.15 -27.25 10.80
CA PHE A 270 17.38 -26.86 9.63
C PHE A 270 15.88 -26.96 9.92
N GLY A 271 15.08 -26.19 9.22
CA GLY A 271 13.63 -26.19 9.37
C GLY A 271 12.95 -25.45 8.22
N HIS A 272 11.63 -25.40 8.24
CA HIS A 272 10.84 -24.65 7.27
C HIS A 272 10.10 -23.49 7.95
N ILE A 273 9.82 -22.46 7.17
CA ILE A 273 9.02 -21.31 7.59
C ILE A 273 7.56 -21.65 7.30
N GLU A 274 6.75 -21.79 8.35
CA GLU A 274 5.34 -22.17 8.26
C GLU A 274 4.46 -20.93 7.98
N GLU A 275 4.76 -19.81 8.62
CA GLU A 275 4.08 -18.53 8.42
C GLU A 275 5.11 -17.40 8.28
N LEU A 276 4.89 -16.51 7.32
CA LEU A 276 5.70 -15.30 7.16
C LEU A 276 4.85 -14.13 6.69
N THR A 277 4.91 -13.02 7.41
CA THR A 277 4.26 -11.77 7.06
C THR A 277 5.21 -10.60 7.31
N GLU A 278 4.69 -9.37 7.28
CA GLU A 278 5.46 -8.17 7.62
C GLU A 278 5.90 -8.15 9.11
N GLU A 279 5.11 -8.76 9.99
CA GLU A 279 5.36 -8.73 11.45
C GLU A 279 5.56 -10.12 12.06
N LYS A 280 5.10 -11.18 11.38
CA LYS A 280 5.14 -12.56 11.87
C LYS A 280 6.15 -13.41 11.12
N ILE A 281 6.81 -14.29 11.86
CA ILE A 281 7.56 -15.42 11.33
C ILE A 281 7.34 -16.58 12.28
N VAL A 282 6.95 -17.73 11.75
CA VAL A 282 6.71 -18.97 12.52
C VAL A 282 7.49 -20.08 11.84
N PHE A 283 8.23 -20.84 12.63
CA PHE A 283 8.98 -21.99 12.16
C PHE A 283 8.20 -23.26 12.48
N GLY A 284 8.11 -24.16 11.50
CA GLY A 284 7.58 -25.50 11.72
C GLY A 284 8.60 -26.40 12.39
N ASP A 285 8.51 -27.70 12.17
CA ASP A 285 9.45 -28.67 12.75
C ASP A 285 10.91 -28.35 12.40
N ILE A 286 11.77 -28.32 13.43
CA ILE A 286 13.21 -28.06 13.32
C ILE A 286 13.98 -29.35 13.60
N GLY A 287 14.77 -29.78 12.62
CA GLY A 287 15.72 -30.88 12.74
C GLY A 287 17.09 -30.38 13.17
N MET A 288 17.82 -31.20 13.94
CA MET A 288 19.17 -30.88 14.39
C MET A 288 20.09 -32.10 14.36
N THR A 289 21.38 -31.83 14.18
CA THR A 289 22.44 -32.83 14.41
C THR A 289 22.68 -33.01 15.91
N ALA A 290 23.31 -34.12 16.30
CA ALA A 290 23.62 -34.43 17.70
C ALA A 290 25.13 -34.70 17.85
N LYS A 291 25.91 -33.63 17.84
CA LYS A 291 27.35 -33.63 18.14
C LYS A 291 27.57 -33.49 19.65
N LEU A 292 28.66 -34.07 20.13
CA LEU A 292 29.11 -33.89 21.51
C LEU A 292 29.97 -32.63 21.61
N CYS A 293 29.55 -31.64 22.40
CA CYS A 293 30.30 -30.41 22.66
C CYS A 293 30.51 -30.21 24.17
N SER A 294 31.57 -29.49 24.54
CA SER A 294 31.90 -29.18 25.94
C SER A 294 30.97 -28.13 26.56
N GLU A 295 30.43 -27.22 25.75
CA GLU A 295 29.54 -26.13 26.16
C GLU A 295 28.22 -26.24 25.40
N MET A 296 27.11 -26.39 26.12
CA MET A 296 25.78 -26.64 25.53
C MET A 296 24.71 -25.65 25.99
N GLU A 297 25.01 -24.77 26.95
CA GLU A 297 23.98 -23.93 27.56
C GLU A 297 23.43 -22.88 26.58
N ILE A 298 24.30 -22.26 25.75
CA ILE A 298 23.89 -21.34 24.69
C ILE A 298 22.99 -22.07 23.69
N ALA A 299 23.43 -23.25 23.21
CA ALA A 299 22.66 -24.07 22.28
C ALA A 299 21.26 -24.43 22.84
N ARG A 300 21.19 -24.84 24.11
CA ARG A 300 19.93 -25.18 24.77
C ARG A 300 18.98 -23.98 24.84
N GLN A 301 19.48 -22.82 25.28
CA GLN A 301 18.67 -21.60 25.38
C GLN A 301 18.21 -21.12 24.00
N TYR A 302 19.09 -21.16 23.01
CA TYR A 302 18.78 -20.78 21.63
C TYR A 302 17.69 -21.68 21.03
N ASN A 303 17.83 -22.99 21.16
CA ASN A 303 16.85 -23.95 20.62
C ASN A 303 15.47 -23.81 21.30
N GLU A 304 15.44 -23.58 22.61
CA GLU A 304 14.20 -23.30 23.33
C GLU A 304 13.53 -22.00 22.86
N ALA A 305 14.33 -20.98 22.56
CA ALA A 305 13.86 -19.69 22.09
C ALA A 305 13.34 -19.76 20.64
N ILE A 306 14.11 -20.35 19.72
CA ILE A 306 13.75 -20.48 18.30
C ILE A 306 12.43 -21.25 18.12
N GLY A 307 12.17 -22.28 18.93
CA GLY A 307 10.92 -23.04 18.86
C GLY A 307 9.67 -22.27 19.33
N LYS A 308 9.81 -21.06 19.89
CA LYS A 308 8.72 -20.22 20.41
C LYS A 308 8.46 -18.97 19.57
N VAL A 309 9.17 -18.80 18.46
CA VAL A 309 9.12 -17.58 17.64
C VAL A 309 7.73 -17.45 17.01
N ALA A 310 7.12 -16.28 17.21
CA ALA A 310 5.81 -15.94 16.67
C ALA A 310 5.83 -14.63 15.86
N SER A 311 6.74 -13.73 16.19
CA SER A 311 6.89 -12.44 15.50
C SER A 311 8.33 -11.96 15.47
N TYR A 312 8.58 -10.96 14.62
CA TYR A 312 9.89 -10.37 14.49
C TYR A 312 9.83 -8.85 14.34
N LYS A 313 10.96 -8.21 14.61
CA LYS A 313 11.22 -6.82 14.25
C LYS A 313 12.57 -6.75 13.55
N LEU A 314 12.61 -6.08 12.41
CA LEU A 314 13.82 -5.80 11.65
C LEU A 314 14.06 -4.29 11.62
N ASP A 315 15.15 -3.83 12.24
CA ASP A 315 15.54 -2.41 12.29
C ASP A 315 17.01 -2.24 11.91
N GLY A 316 17.27 -1.63 10.74
CA GLY A 316 18.61 -1.56 10.17
C GLY A 316 19.19 -2.97 10.04
N LEU A 317 20.36 -3.21 10.63
CA LEU A 317 21.06 -4.51 10.61
C LEU A 317 20.67 -5.43 11.78
N ASN A 318 19.66 -5.07 12.56
CA ASN A 318 19.26 -5.82 13.76
C ASN A 318 17.94 -6.56 13.52
N LEU A 319 17.95 -7.87 13.70
CA LEU A 319 16.76 -8.71 13.70
C LEU A 319 16.47 -9.15 15.14
N THR A 320 15.22 -9.08 15.57
CA THR A 320 14.82 -9.56 16.90
C THR A 320 13.55 -10.37 16.79
N PHE A 321 13.56 -11.56 17.38
CA PHE A 321 12.40 -12.44 17.48
C PHE A 321 11.72 -12.33 18.82
N TYR A 322 10.40 -12.50 18.80
CA TYR A 322 9.54 -12.43 19.97
C TYR A 322 8.60 -13.63 20.05
N ASP A 323 8.20 -13.96 21.28
CA ASP A 323 7.15 -14.95 21.53
C ASP A 323 5.74 -14.36 21.31
N ILE A 324 4.71 -15.20 21.45
CA ILE A 324 3.30 -14.81 21.30
C ILE A 324 2.85 -13.72 22.30
N ASN A 325 3.58 -13.53 23.40
CA ASN A 325 3.31 -12.52 24.42
C ASN A 325 4.13 -11.23 24.21
N GLY A 326 4.99 -11.18 23.18
CA GLY A 326 5.86 -10.05 22.87
C GLY A 326 7.16 -9.99 23.67
N ASN A 327 7.58 -11.09 24.32
CA ASN A 327 8.88 -11.15 25.00
C ASN A 327 10.02 -11.39 24.01
N GLU A 328 11.14 -10.68 24.15
CA GLU A 328 12.35 -10.90 23.33
C GLU A 328 12.89 -12.33 23.55
N LEU A 329 13.02 -13.08 22.45
CA LEU A 329 13.55 -14.44 22.43
C LEU A 329 15.02 -14.45 22.03
N VAL A 330 15.33 -13.93 20.84
CA VAL A 330 16.69 -13.85 20.31
C VAL A 330 16.85 -12.57 19.52
N ALA A 331 17.95 -11.85 19.75
CA ALA A 331 18.37 -10.73 18.93
C ALA A 331 19.61 -11.10 18.13
N PHE A 332 19.63 -10.72 16.87
CA PHE A 332 20.68 -10.97 15.90
C PHE A 332 21.17 -9.67 15.28
N ILE A 333 22.39 -9.71 14.78
CA ILE A 333 22.93 -8.74 13.84
C ILE A 333 23.17 -9.44 12.50
N LYS A 334 22.98 -8.73 11.39
CA LYS A 334 23.31 -9.26 10.06
C LYS A 334 24.78 -9.71 10.01
N GLY A 335 25.01 -10.92 9.54
CA GLY A 335 26.34 -11.45 9.24
C GLY A 335 26.92 -10.80 7.98
N ASP A 336 28.25 -10.69 7.93
CA ASP A 336 28.98 -10.19 6.75
C ASP A 336 29.03 -11.20 5.61
#